data_AF-A0A2M7GG91-F1
#
_entry.id   AF-A0A2M7GG91-F1
#
_cell.length_a   1.000
_cell.length_b   1.000
_cell.length_c   1.000
_cell.angle_alpha   90.00
_cell.angle_beta   90.00
_cell.angle_gamma   90.00
#
_symmetry.space_group_name_H-M   'P 1'
#
loop_
_entity.id
_entity.type
_entity.pdbx_description
1 polymer ?
#
loop_
_entity_poly.entity_id
_entity_poly.type
_entity_poly.pdbx_seq_one_letter_code
_entity_poly.pdbx_strand_id
1 'polypeptide(L)'
;MRKSFVVPAVVAAMTLVACGEKEPSKLTFDQVAQELAKGGDSFKGYLKGLDNKLVKWSGAVTETRKWHEDDYAPAAGMLVDMDGTPGPELFVNIGVDDLKTIKAGSKVTFTALLTDSADEQGKALIKLKVEKFH
;
A
#
# COMPACT_ATOMS: atom_id res chain seq x y z
N MET A 1 52.96 29.83 -32.43
CA MET A 1 51.81 30.75 -32.47
C MET A 1 50.61 30.06 -31.83
N ARG A 2 49.97 30.73 -30.86
CA ARG A 2 48.75 30.28 -30.17
C ARG A 2 47.59 30.12 -31.17
N LYS A 3 46.65 29.21 -30.87
CA LYS A 3 45.23 29.56 -30.78
C LYS A 3 44.43 28.42 -30.14
N SER A 4 43.97 28.70 -28.92
CA SER A 4 42.95 27.99 -28.17
C SER A 4 41.58 28.14 -28.83
N PHE A 5 40.74 27.11 -28.73
CA PHE A 5 39.27 27.16 -28.84
C PHE A 5 38.74 26.01 -27.96
N VAL A 6 38.38 26.28 -26.71
CA VAL A 6 37.03 26.61 -26.20
C VAL A 6 36.00 25.50 -26.46
N VAL A 7 35.64 24.85 -25.35
CA VAL A 7 34.62 23.83 -25.13
C VAL A 7 33.20 24.41 -25.30
N PRO A 8 32.18 23.63 -25.71
CA PRO A 8 30.84 23.81 -25.22
C PRO A 8 30.54 22.76 -24.15
N ALA A 9 30.26 23.28 -22.95
CA ALA A 9 29.84 22.52 -21.79
C ALA A 9 28.53 21.79 -22.11
N VAL A 10 28.53 20.46 -21.97
CA VAL A 10 27.29 19.71 -21.85
C VAL A 10 26.71 20.09 -20.50
N VAL A 11 25.73 20.98 -20.52
CA VAL A 11 24.84 21.25 -19.40
C VAL A 11 24.08 19.96 -19.15
N ALA A 12 24.61 19.13 -18.25
CA ALA A 12 23.81 18.10 -17.61
C ALA A 12 22.75 18.86 -16.79
N ALA A 13 21.55 18.97 -17.36
CA ALA A 13 20.37 19.37 -16.64
C ALA A 13 20.17 18.36 -15.50
N MET A 14 20.76 18.65 -14.35
CA MET A 14 20.37 18.06 -13.09
C MET A 14 18.96 18.60 -12.83
N THR A 15 17.96 17.89 -13.34
CA THR A 15 16.61 18.00 -12.83
C THR A 15 16.69 17.57 -11.37
N LEU A 16 16.81 18.58 -10.51
CA LEU A 16 16.39 18.53 -9.12
C LEU A 16 14.97 17.95 -9.12
N VAL A 17 14.88 16.62 -8.94
CA VAL A 17 13.62 16.01 -8.53
C VAL A 17 13.45 16.46 -7.09
N ALA A 18 12.77 17.60 -6.97
CA ALA A 18 12.04 18.02 -5.79
C ALA A 18 11.40 16.80 -5.13
N CYS A 19 11.35 16.77 -3.80
CA CYS A 19 10.66 15.77 -2.99
C CYS A 19 9.33 15.33 -3.66
N GLY A 20 9.41 14.28 -4.48
CA GLY A 20 8.29 13.78 -5.26
C GLY A 20 7.56 12.78 -4.39
N GLU A 21 6.23 12.89 -4.33
CA GLU A 21 5.39 11.84 -3.75
C GLU A 21 5.86 10.47 -4.27
N LYS A 22 6.10 9.51 -3.37
CA LYS A 22 6.53 8.17 -3.76
C LYS A 22 5.50 7.59 -4.72
N GLU A 23 5.94 7.18 -5.91
CA GLU A 23 5.05 6.57 -6.90
C GLU A 23 4.62 5.16 -6.43
N PRO A 24 3.34 4.81 -6.50
CA PRO A 24 2.88 3.45 -6.21
C PRO A 24 3.55 2.44 -7.13
N SER A 25 3.85 1.26 -6.59
CA SER A 25 4.40 0.18 -7.38
C SER A 25 3.38 -0.43 -8.34
N LYS A 26 3.88 -1.13 -9.36
CA LYS A 26 3.07 -1.95 -10.29
C LYS A 26 2.60 -3.28 -9.68
N LEU A 27 2.75 -3.47 -8.36
CA LEU A 27 2.32 -4.68 -7.68
C LEU A 27 0.79 -4.77 -7.72
N THR A 28 0.29 -5.87 -8.26
CA THR A 28 -1.13 -6.17 -8.37
C THR A 28 -1.58 -7.07 -7.22
N PHE A 29 -2.86 -7.03 -6.88
CA PHE A 29 -3.44 -7.96 -5.90
C PHE A 29 -3.33 -9.42 -6.38
N ASP A 30 -3.54 -9.66 -7.68
CA ASP A 30 -3.44 -11.01 -8.27
C ASP A 30 -2.06 -11.65 -8.06
N GLN A 31 -0.97 -10.87 -8.16
CA GLN A 31 0.38 -11.39 -7.88
C GLN A 31 0.50 -11.87 -6.44
N VAL A 32 -0.10 -11.13 -5.50
CA VAL A 32 -0.07 -11.50 -4.08
C VAL A 32 -0.97 -12.72 -3.82
N ALA A 33 -2.14 -12.78 -4.46
CA ALA A 33 -3.04 -13.94 -4.38
C ALA A 33 -2.41 -15.22 -4.97
N GLN A 34 -1.64 -15.11 -6.05
CA GLN A 34 -0.88 -16.22 -6.61
C GLN A 34 0.19 -16.75 -5.65
N GLU A 35 0.85 -15.87 -4.89
CA GLU A 35 1.81 -16.29 -3.86
C GLU A 35 1.12 -16.99 -2.69
N LEU A 36 -0.08 -16.55 -2.31
CA LEU A 36 -0.91 -17.28 -1.34
C LEU A 36 -1.33 -18.66 -1.84
N ALA A 37 -1.69 -18.78 -3.11
CA ALA A 37 -2.06 -20.06 -3.72
C ALA A 37 -0.90 -21.08 -3.76
N LYS A 38 0.35 -20.62 -3.70
CA LYS A 38 1.55 -21.48 -3.57
C LYS A 38 1.75 -22.00 -2.14
N GLY A 39 1.12 -21.37 -1.14
CA GLY A 39 1.17 -21.75 0.27
C GLY A 39 1.49 -20.57 1.19
N GLY A 40 1.07 -20.67 2.45
CA GLY A 40 1.23 -19.60 3.46
C GLY A 40 2.68 -19.17 3.69
N ASP A 41 3.65 -20.09 3.62
CA ASP A 41 5.06 -19.76 3.79
C ASP A 41 5.63 -18.97 2.61
N SER A 42 5.23 -19.33 1.37
CA SER A 42 5.61 -18.58 0.15
C SER A 42 5.07 -17.15 0.23
N PHE A 43 3.80 -17.02 0.61
CA PHE A 43 3.12 -15.74 0.79
C PHE A 43 3.79 -14.84 1.84
N LYS A 44 4.07 -15.37 3.04
CA LYS A 44 4.76 -14.62 4.10
C LYS A 44 6.16 -14.20 3.67
N GLY A 45 6.91 -15.10 3.03
CA GLY A 45 8.24 -14.80 2.49
C GLY A 45 8.19 -13.71 1.43
N TYR A 46 7.20 -13.77 0.53
CA TYR A 46 6.98 -12.78 -0.51
C TYR A 46 6.63 -11.40 0.06
N LEU A 47 5.66 -11.33 0.98
CA LEU A 47 5.25 -10.06 1.60
C LEU A 47 6.35 -9.43 2.44
N LYS A 48 7.18 -10.23 3.13
CA LYS A 48 8.35 -9.71 3.84
C LYS A 48 9.34 -9.01 2.91
N GLY A 49 9.47 -9.46 1.66
CA GLY A 49 10.27 -8.79 0.63
C GLY A 49 9.64 -7.50 0.07
N LEU A 50 8.38 -7.24 0.41
CA LEU A 50 7.60 -6.08 -0.02
C LEU A 50 7.31 -5.10 1.13
N ASP A 51 8.02 -5.22 2.25
CA ASP A 51 7.83 -4.33 3.39
C ASP A 51 7.96 -2.85 2.99
N ASN A 52 7.01 -2.04 3.47
CA ASN A 52 6.83 -0.63 3.15
C ASN A 52 6.70 -0.31 1.64
N LYS A 53 6.35 -1.31 0.81
CA LYS A 53 6.08 -1.10 -0.60
C LYS A 53 4.74 -0.38 -0.76
N LEU A 54 4.75 0.71 -1.51
CA LEU A 54 3.54 1.46 -1.83
C LEU A 54 2.75 0.75 -2.93
N VAL A 55 1.45 0.56 -2.71
CA VAL A 55 0.51 -0.04 -3.68
C VAL A 55 -0.68 0.90 -3.88
N LYS A 56 -1.30 0.83 -5.06
CA LYS A 56 -2.57 1.51 -5.34
C LYS A 56 -3.61 0.47 -5.74
N TRP A 57 -4.56 0.21 -4.85
CA TRP A 57 -5.59 -0.82 -5.04
C TRP A 57 -6.99 -0.22 -4.85
N SER A 58 -7.99 -0.96 -5.32
CA SER A 58 -9.40 -0.57 -5.25
C SER A 58 -10.23 -1.78 -4.85
N GLY A 59 -11.27 -1.57 -4.05
CA GLY A 59 -12.17 -2.63 -3.61
C GLY A 59 -13.39 -2.08 -2.87
N ALA A 60 -14.18 -2.98 -2.30
CA ALA A 60 -15.35 -2.67 -1.50
C ALA A 60 -15.06 -2.89 -0.01
N VAL A 61 -15.41 -1.92 0.82
CA VAL A 61 -15.27 -2.04 2.28
C VAL A 61 -16.31 -3.01 2.78
N THR A 62 -15.90 -4.07 3.46
CA THR A 62 -16.80 -5.07 4.05
C THR A 62 -17.08 -4.78 5.51
N GLU A 63 -16.09 -4.24 6.22
CA GLU A 63 -16.18 -3.93 7.64
C GLU A 63 -15.33 -2.70 7.96
N THR A 64 -15.74 -1.90 8.94
CA THR A 64 -14.93 -0.84 9.54
C THR A 64 -14.80 -1.12 11.04
N ARG A 65 -13.59 -1.01 11.57
CA ARG A 65 -13.28 -1.24 12.98
C ARG A 65 -12.68 0.01 13.59
N LYS A 66 -13.06 0.28 14.84
CA LYS A 66 -12.41 1.27 15.71
C LYS A 66 -11.97 0.54 16.97
N TRP A 67 -10.72 0.73 17.36
CA TRP A 67 -10.17 0.18 18.59
C TRP A 67 -9.26 1.21 19.25
N HIS A 68 -8.66 0.80 20.35
CA HIS A 68 -7.69 1.57 21.12
C HIS A 68 -6.40 0.76 21.14
N GLU A 69 -5.28 1.32 20.66
CA GLU A 69 -3.96 0.66 20.72
C GLU A 69 -3.40 0.68 22.15
N ASP A 70 -3.75 1.73 22.89
CA ASP A 70 -3.61 1.88 24.33
C ASP A 70 -4.80 2.68 24.86
N ASP A 71 -4.86 2.95 26.17
CA ASP A 71 -5.96 3.67 26.80
C ASP A 71 -6.26 5.06 26.17
N TYR A 72 -5.35 5.62 25.37
CA TYR A 72 -5.42 7.00 24.87
C TYR A 72 -5.27 7.15 23.35
N ALA A 73 -4.80 6.15 22.62
CA ALA A 73 -4.56 6.20 21.17
C ALA A 73 -5.67 5.46 20.41
N PRO A 74 -6.72 6.17 19.92
CA PRO A 74 -7.73 5.55 19.08
C PRO A 74 -7.11 5.19 17.73
N ALA A 75 -7.40 3.98 17.27
CA ALA A 75 -7.00 3.49 15.96
C ALA A 75 -8.22 3.01 15.18
N ALA A 76 -8.08 3.01 13.86
CA ALA A 76 -9.14 2.66 12.94
C ALA A 76 -8.59 1.87 11.77
N GLY A 77 -9.46 1.01 11.24
CA GLY A 77 -9.11 0.13 10.15
C GLY A 77 -10.35 -0.32 9.42
N MET A 78 -10.16 -0.80 8.20
CA MET A 78 -11.23 -1.35 7.38
C MET A 78 -10.81 -2.67 6.75
N LEU A 79 -11.75 -3.60 6.66
CA LEU A 79 -11.61 -4.76 5.80
C LEU A 79 -12.08 -4.40 4.40
N VAL A 80 -11.28 -4.75 3.40
CA VAL A 80 -11.58 -4.52 1.98
C VAL A 80 -11.63 -5.85 1.24
N ASP A 81 -12.73 -6.07 0.54
CA ASP A 81 -12.89 -7.13 -0.47
C ASP A 81 -12.51 -6.59 -1.84
N MET A 82 -11.72 -7.35 -2.59
CA MET A 82 -11.22 -6.97 -3.92
C MET A 82 -12.23 -7.33 -5.00
N ASP A 83 -13.47 -6.84 -4.85
CA ASP A 83 -14.61 -7.11 -5.74
C ASP A 83 -14.84 -8.62 -6.00
N GLY A 84 -14.74 -9.44 -4.96
CA GLY A 84 -14.90 -10.90 -5.03
C GLY A 84 -13.69 -11.66 -5.58
N THR A 85 -12.55 -10.99 -5.82
CA THR A 85 -11.32 -11.65 -6.26
C THR A 85 -10.78 -12.54 -5.13
N PRO A 86 -10.60 -13.86 -5.37
CA PRO A 86 -10.03 -14.75 -4.35
C PRO A 86 -8.61 -14.32 -3.98
N GLY A 87 -8.30 -14.33 -2.69
CA GLY A 87 -6.98 -13.94 -2.20
C GLY A 87 -6.96 -13.74 -0.70
N PRO A 88 -5.90 -13.10 -0.18
CA PRO A 88 -5.84 -12.73 1.23
C PRO A 88 -6.84 -11.62 1.55
N GLU A 89 -7.29 -11.57 2.80
CA GLU A 89 -8.08 -10.44 3.30
C GLU A 89 -7.20 -9.18 3.42
N LEU A 90 -7.76 -8.02 3.14
CA LEU A 90 -7.04 -6.75 3.26
C LEU A 90 -7.52 -6.01 4.50
N PHE A 91 -6.64 -5.84 5.49
CA PHE A 91 -6.86 -4.95 6.61
C PHE A 91 -6.09 -3.66 6.41
N VAL A 92 -6.82 -2.57 6.28
CA VAL A 92 -6.28 -1.28 5.90
C VAL A 92 -6.41 -0.34 7.09
N ASN A 93 -5.29 0.01 7.71
CA ASN A 93 -5.20 1.02 8.77
C ASN A 93 -5.45 2.42 8.19
N ILE A 94 -6.37 3.15 8.79
CA ILE A 94 -6.86 4.46 8.34
C ILE A 94 -6.89 5.44 9.50
N GLY A 95 -7.06 6.73 9.21
CA GLY A 95 -7.31 7.72 10.25
C GLY A 95 -8.68 7.50 10.90
N VAL A 96 -8.79 7.78 12.20
CA VAL A 96 -10.08 7.68 12.91
C VAL A 96 -11.15 8.60 12.31
N ASP A 97 -10.73 9.73 11.75
CA ASP A 97 -11.62 10.67 11.06
C ASP A 97 -12.17 10.12 9.74
N ASP A 98 -11.45 9.20 9.07
CA ASP A 98 -11.91 8.59 7.81
C ASP A 98 -13.15 7.71 8.02
N LEU A 99 -13.37 7.20 9.25
CA LEU A 99 -14.59 6.45 9.61
C LEU A 99 -15.87 7.28 9.52
N LYS A 100 -15.78 8.61 9.47
CA LYS A 100 -16.95 9.49 9.29
C LYS A 100 -17.51 9.39 7.87
N THR A 101 -16.67 9.07 6.88
CA THR A 101 -17.00 9.06 5.46
C THR A 101 -17.00 7.66 4.87
N ILE A 102 -16.07 6.80 5.30
CA ILE A 102 -15.94 5.42 4.82
C ILE A 102 -16.79 4.49 5.69
N LYS A 103 -17.69 3.75 5.05
CA LYS A 103 -18.58 2.79 5.70
C LYS A 103 -18.57 1.45 4.98
N ALA A 104 -19.04 0.40 5.63
CA ALA A 104 -19.30 -0.87 4.97
C ALA A 104 -20.21 -0.66 3.74
N GLY A 105 -19.86 -1.32 2.63
CA GLY A 105 -20.46 -1.16 1.31
C GLY A 105 -19.86 -0.05 0.44
N SER A 106 -19.01 0.83 0.98
CA SER A 106 -18.33 1.87 0.19
C SER A 106 -17.30 1.25 -0.75
N LYS A 107 -17.28 1.71 -2.01
CA LYS A 107 -16.13 1.47 -2.90
C LYS A 107 -15.03 2.47 -2.58
N VAL A 108 -13.81 1.97 -2.45
CA VAL A 108 -12.62 2.78 -2.11
C VAL A 108 -11.51 2.51 -3.10
N THR A 109 -10.82 3.58 -3.50
CA THR A 109 -9.51 3.50 -4.14
C THR A 109 -8.51 4.15 -3.20
N PHE A 110 -7.41 3.48 -2.91
CA PHE A 110 -6.42 3.98 -1.96
C PHE A 110 -5.00 3.69 -2.43
N THR A 111 -4.08 4.54 -1.98
CA THR A 111 -2.65 4.28 -1.99
C THR A 111 -2.23 3.96 -0.56
N ALA A 112 -1.58 2.81 -0.35
CA ALA A 112 -1.19 2.34 0.97
C ALA A 112 0.18 1.65 0.96
N LEU A 113 0.84 1.67 2.11
CA LEU A 113 2.06 0.91 2.37
C LEU A 113 1.68 -0.51 2.82
N LEU A 114 2.30 -1.52 2.23
CA LEU A 114 2.30 -2.88 2.77
C LEU A 114 3.15 -2.90 4.04
N THR A 115 2.58 -3.26 5.18
CA THR A 115 3.29 -3.20 6.47
C THR A 115 3.54 -4.57 7.06
N ASP A 116 2.60 -5.51 6.92
CA ASP A 116 2.73 -6.83 7.54
C ASP A 116 1.76 -7.85 6.93
N SER A 117 1.89 -9.10 7.33
CA SER A 117 0.94 -10.19 7.07
C SER A 117 0.64 -10.95 8.36
N ALA A 118 -0.62 -11.34 8.56
CA ALA A 118 -1.04 -12.14 9.69
C ALA A 118 -1.89 -13.32 9.21
N ASP A 119 -1.99 -14.34 10.07
CA ASP A 119 -3.04 -15.36 9.94
C ASP A 119 -4.09 -15.07 11.00
N GLU A 120 -5.31 -14.73 10.59
CA GLU A 120 -6.43 -14.48 11.49
C GLU A 120 -7.54 -15.50 11.18
N GLN A 121 -7.93 -16.29 12.19
CA GLN A 121 -9.01 -17.28 12.06
C GLN A 121 -8.82 -18.26 10.88
N GLY A 122 -7.57 -18.60 10.55
CA GLY A 122 -7.24 -19.50 9.44
C GLY A 122 -7.25 -18.84 8.06
N LYS A 123 -7.37 -17.51 7.98
CA LYS A 123 -7.26 -16.74 6.75
C LYS A 123 -5.99 -15.91 6.75
N ALA A 124 -5.33 -15.85 5.59
CA ALA A 124 -4.21 -14.96 5.37
C ALA A 124 -4.73 -13.52 5.21
N LEU A 125 -4.11 -12.61 5.95
CA LEU A 125 -4.49 -11.20 6.01
C LEU A 125 -3.27 -10.32 5.75
N ILE A 126 -3.44 -9.32 4.89
CA ILE A 126 -2.43 -8.29 4.61
C ILE A 126 -2.79 -7.05 5.41
N LYS A 127 -1.81 -6.53 6.17
CA LYS A 127 -1.92 -5.25 6.83
C LYS A 127 -1.33 -4.15 5.93
N LEU A 128 -2.13 -3.12 5.73
CA LEU A 128 -1.83 -1.96 4.92
C LEU A 128 -1.96 -0.70 5.78
N LYS A 129 -1.18 0.33 5.51
CA LYS A 129 -1.36 1.67 6.07
C LYS A 129 -1.68 2.66 4.97
N VAL A 130 -2.83 3.32 5.02
CA VAL A 130 -3.22 4.30 4.00
C VAL A 130 -2.33 5.53 4.10
N GLU A 131 -1.84 5.95 2.93
CA GLU A 131 -1.23 7.26 2.73
C GLU A 131 -2.22 8.24 2.11
N LYS A 132 -3.11 7.74 1.23
CA LYS A 132 -4.08 8.59 0.50
C LYS A 132 -5.28 7.81 -0.04
N PHE A 133 -6.47 8.40 0.08
CA PHE A 133 -7.68 7.99 -0.65
C PHE A 133 -7.85 8.76 -1.97
N HIS A 134 -8.54 8.17 -2.95
CA HIS A 134 -8.82 8.76 -4.27
C HIS A 134 -10.31 8.77 -4.59
#